data_AF-A0A9P7MKL3-F1
#
_entry.id   AF-A0A9P7MKL3-F1
#
_cell.length_a   1.000
_cell.length_b   1.000
_cell.length_c   1.000
_cell.angle_alpha   90.00
_cell.angle_beta   90.00
_cell.angle_gamma   90.00
#
_symmetry.space_group_name_H-M   'P 1'
#
loop_
_entity.id
_entity.type
_entity.pdbx_description
1 polymer ?
#
loop_
_entity_poly.entity_id
_entity_poly.type
_entity_poly.pdbx_seq_one_letter_code
_entity_poly.pdbx_strand_id
1 'polypeptide(L)'
;MAAISNSTADTTGEANEAISGRRLRVAFISAAYGYKPAGSFERDPPSYEQDLCKRSDLQQVLTTPHPSEPSTVLYAISATGGIFSQNVLVNTGPGHEYEALETPSYLHVISVTPVRRPRNCDVNMMTQRLPHSLRRWY
;
A
#
# COMPACT_ATOMS: atom_id res chain seq x y z
N MET A 1 6.04 -8.86 -9.02
CA MET A 1 5.82 -8.30 -7.66
C MET A 1 6.93 -8.77 -6.69
N ALA A 2 8.18 -8.34 -6.89
CA ALA A 2 9.32 -8.79 -6.07
C ALA A 2 9.35 -8.17 -4.66
N ALA A 3 8.80 -6.95 -4.50
CA ALA A 3 8.87 -6.22 -3.23
C ALA A 3 8.13 -6.92 -2.07
N ILE A 4 6.98 -7.55 -2.33
CA ILE A 4 6.25 -8.35 -1.32
C ILE A 4 7.11 -9.54 -0.89
N SER A 5 7.65 -10.27 -1.86
CA SER A 5 8.51 -11.43 -1.62
C SER A 5 9.78 -11.08 -0.85
N ASN A 6 10.39 -9.93 -1.15
CA ASN A 6 11.55 -9.44 -0.43
C ASN A 6 11.19 -9.08 1.03
N SER A 7 10.08 -8.36 1.24
CA SER A 7 9.63 -8.01 2.60
C SER A 7 9.34 -9.25 3.46
N THR A 8 8.78 -10.31 2.87
CA THR A 8 8.58 -11.59 3.56
C THR A 8 9.91 -12.27 3.86
N ALA A 9 10.82 -12.35 2.88
CA ALA A 9 12.12 -12.98 3.05
C ALA A 9 12.98 -12.26 4.10
N ASP A 10 12.96 -10.93 4.11
CA ASP A 10 13.69 -10.13 5.10
C ASP A 10 13.12 -10.32 6.51
N THR A 11 11.79 -10.50 6.63
CA THR A 11 11.14 -10.77 7.92
C THR A 11 11.45 -12.17 8.46
N THR A 12 11.63 -13.15 7.59
CA THR A 12 11.90 -14.56 7.98
C THR A 12 13.37 -14.97 7.92
N GLY A 13 14.26 -14.11 7.43
CA GLY A 13 15.66 -14.46 7.18
C GLY A 13 16.47 -14.69 8.47
N GLU A 14 17.34 -15.71 8.47
CA GLU A 14 18.24 -16.07 9.57
C GLU A 14 19.11 -14.91 10.07
N ALA A 15 19.53 -14.02 9.16
CA ALA A 15 20.28 -12.80 9.50
C ALA A 15 19.54 -11.89 10.49
N ASN A 16 18.22 -11.99 10.52
CA ASN A 16 17.33 -11.19 11.33
C ASN A 16 17.07 -11.81 12.72
N GLU A 17 17.34 -13.11 12.91
CA GLU A 17 17.32 -13.74 14.23
C GLU A 17 18.57 -13.37 15.06
N ALA A 18 19.70 -13.08 14.40
CA ALA A 18 20.98 -12.82 15.04
C ALA A 18 21.07 -11.46 15.76
N ILE A 19 20.20 -10.49 15.42
CA ILE A 19 20.22 -9.14 15.98
C ILE A 19 19.28 -9.09 17.19
N SER A 20 19.83 -9.27 18.39
CA SER A 20 19.16 -9.04 19.69
C SER A 20 18.10 -10.06 20.14
N GLY A 21 17.95 -11.23 19.48
CA GLY A 21 16.95 -12.24 19.87
C GLY A 21 15.50 -11.81 19.61
N ARG A 22 15.31 -10.74 18.82
CA ARG A 22 13.99 -10.21 18.45
C ARG A 22 13.94 -10.10 16.93
N ARG A 23 13.14 -10.97 16.30
CA ARG A 23 12.93 -10.96 14.84
C ARG A 23 12.49 -9.56 14.39
N LEU A 24 13.31 -8.83 13.60
CA LEU A 24 12.88 -7.58 12.99
C LEU A 24 11.80 -7.92 11.98
N ARG A 25 10.78 -7.08 11.89
CA ARG A 25 9.68 -7.32 10.96
C ARG A 25 9.62 -6.16 9.98
N VAL A 26 9.78 -6.46 8.70
CA VAL A 26 9.82 -5.43 7.65
C VAL A 26 8.39 -5.18 7.18
N ALA A 27 7.98 -3.92 7.28
CA ALA A 27 6.66 -3.48 6.83
C ALA A 27 6.67 -3.14 5.34
N PHE A 28 5.68 -3.66 4.62
CA PHE A 28 5.39 -3.33 3.24
C PHE A 28 4.48 -2.09 3.17
N ILE A 29 4.89 -1.08 2.39
CA ILE A 29 4.08 0.12 2.18
C ILE A 29 3.16 -0.13 0.98
N SER A 30 1.84 -0.10 1.22
CA SER A 30 0.80 -0.21 0.21
C SER A 30 0.28 1.18 -0.16
N ALA A 31 0.38 1.53 -1.44
CA ALA A 31 -0.24 2.73 -1.99
C ALA A 31 -1.75 2.51 -2.12
N ALA A 32 -2.48 2.83 -1.07
CA ALA A 32 -3.89 2.49 -0.90
C ALA A 32 -4.83 3.54 -1.51
N TYR A 33 -6.00 3.07 -1.92
CA TYR A 33 -7.10 3.91 -2.39
C TYR A 33 -7.84 4.52 -1.20
N GLY A 34 -7.77 5.84 -1.03
CA GLY A 34 -8.24 6.48 0.20
C GLY A 34 -9.69 6.24 0.60
N TYR A 35 -10.60 5.83 -0.30
CA TYR A 35 -12.04 5.72 0.01
C TYR A 35 -12.52 4.32 0.34
N LYS A 36 -11.86 3.27 -0.17
CA LYS A 36 -12.25 1.87 0.09
C LYS A 36 -11.08 0.90 -0.14
N PRO A 37 -11.02 -0.23 0.57
CA PRO A 37 -10.04 -1.28 0.32
C PRO A 37 -10.12 -1.81 -1.11
N ALA A 38 -8.96 -2.23 -1.64
CA ALA A 38 -8.83 -2.76 -3.01
C ALA A 38 -9.41 -1.83 -4.11
N GLY A 39 -9.48 -0.53 -3.81
CA GLY A 39 -9.98 0.46 -4.75
C GLY A 39 -9.00 0.71 -5.90
N SER A 40 -9.53 1.21 -7.00
CA SER A 40 -8.75 1.76 -8.10
C SER A 40 -9.37 3.06 -8.53
N PHE A 41 -8.56 3.90 -9.17
CA PHE A 41 -9.08 4.97 -9.98
C PHE A 41 -9.31 4.43 -11.39
N GLU A 42 -10.33 4.93 -12.06
CA GLU A 42 -10.90 4.40 -13.32
C GLU A 42 -9.91 4.25 -14.49
N ARG A 43 -8.72 4.86 -14.40
CA ARG A 43 -7.66 4.79 -15.43
C ARG A 43 -6.32 4.30 -14.89
N ASP A 44 -6.26 3.88 -13.63
CA ASP A 44 -5.01 3.42 -13.06
C ASP A 44 -4.80 1.94 -13.44
N PRO A 45 -3.56 1.53 -13.77
CA PRO A 45 -3.22 0.11 -13.80
C PRO A 45 -3.50 -0.52 -12.43
N PRO A 46 -3.60 -1.87 -12.35
CA PRO A 46 -3.80 -2.56 -11.08
C PRO A 46 -2.86 -2.03 -9.99
N SER A 47 -3.43 -1.57 -8.88
CA SER A 47 -2.63 -0.98 -7.81
C SER A 47 -1.95 -2.07 -6.98
N TYR A 48 -0.85 -1.71 -6.31
CA TYR A 48 -0.19 -2.59 -5.35
C TYR A 48 -1.17 -3.10 -4.28
N GLU A 49 -2.11 -2.26 -3.84
CA GLU A 49 -3.15 -2.62 -2.89
C GLU A 49 -4.10 -3.69 -3.46
N GLN A 50 -4.53 -3.56 -4.72
CA GLN A 50 -5.43 -4.53 -5.34
C GLN A 50 -4.79 -5.91 -5.48
N ASP A 51 -3.55 -5.97 -5.92
CA ASP A 51 -2.82 -7.23 -6.00
C ASP A 51 -2.58 -7.83 -4.62
N LEU A 52 -2.27 -7.00 -3.62
CA LEU A 52 -2.09 -7.48 -2.25
C LEU A 52 -3.40 -7.99 -1.65
N CYS A 53 -4.53 -7.30 -1.86
CA CYS A 53 -5.86 -7.74 -1.41
C CYS A 53 -6.32 -9.04 -2.09
N LYS A 54 -5.89 -9.34 -3.31
CA LYS A 54 -6.16 -10.63 -3.96
C LYS A 54 -5.31 -11.76 -3.40
N ARG A 55 -4.11 -11.43 -2.91
CA ARG A 55 -3.09 -12.40 -2.48
C ARG A 55 -3.05 -12.68 -0.99
N SER A 56 -3.90 -12.00 -0.25
CA SER A 56 -3.89 -12.02 1.20
C SER A 56 -5.26 -11.75 1.77
N ASP A 57 -5.37 -11.89 3.09
CA ASP A 57 -6.55 -11.48 3.85
C ASP A 57 -6.62 -9.96 4.11
N LEU A 58 -5.74 -9.13 3.50
CA LEU A 58 -5.68 -7.69 3.77
C LEU A 58 -7.04 -7.01 3.62
N GLN A 59 -7.83 -7.37 2.60
CA GLN A 59 -9.16 -6.78 2.43
C GLN A 59 -10.05 -7.06 3.65
N GLN A 60 -10.02 -8.28 4.18
CA GLN A 60 -10.77 -8.66 5.37
C GLN A 60 -10.24 -7.92 6.60
N VAL A 61 -8.92 -7.78 6.76
CA VAL A 61 -8.30 -7.01 7.85
C VAL A 61 -8.72 -5.54 7.82
N LEU A 62 -8.90 -4.97 6.63
CA LEU A 62 -9.28 -3.57 6.45
C LEU A 62 -10.79 -3.31 6.57
N THR A 63 -11.64 -4.32 6.37
CA THR A 63 -13.10 -4.18 6.50
C THR A 63 -13.64 -4.67 7.84
N THR A 64 -12.91 -5.53 8.53
CA THR A 64 -13.36 -6.17 9.77
C THR A 64 -12.75 -5.45 10.96
N PRO A 65 -13.54 -4.78 11.82
CA PRO A 65 -13.02 -4.18 13.03
C PRO A 65 -12.51 -5.27 13.97
N HIS A 66 -11.39 -5.03 14.63
CA HIS A 66 -10.88 -5.95 15.63
C HIS A 66 -11.88 -6.05 16.80
N PRO A 67 -12.20 -7.24 17.33
CA PRO A 67 -13.24 -7.41 18.35
C PRO A 67 -12.95 -6.67 19.66
N SER A 68 -11.68 -6.32 19.93
CA SER A 68 -11.28 -5.51 21.09
C SER A 68 -11.22 -4.02 20.82
N GLU A 69 -11.41 -3.58 19.56
CA GLU A 69 -11.40 -2.18 19.20
C GLU A 69 -12.86 -1.71 19.03
N PRO A 70 -13.21 -0.51 19.51
CA PRO A 70 -14.49 0.09 19.16
C PRO A 70 -14.57 0.15 17.63
N SER A 71 -15.77 -0.06 17.07
CA SER A 71 -16.06 -0.16 15.62
C SER A 71 -15.56 1.05 14.83
N THR A 72 -14.24 1.11 14.64
CA THR A 72 -13.55 2.24 14.03
C THR A 72 -13.51 1.93 12.57
N VAL A 73 -14.19 2.76 11.78
CA VAL A 73 -14.16 2.61 10.34
C VAL A 73 -12.74 2.94 9.89
N LEU A 74 -12.01 1.94 9.40
CA LEU A 74 -10.63 2.11 8.94
C LEU A 74 -10.56 2.93 7.64
N TYR A 75 -11.65 2.97 6.89
CA TYR A 75 -11.80 3.77 5.68
C TYR A 75 -12.91 4.83 5.82
N ALA A 76 -12.81 6.00 5.21
CA ALA A 76 -11.71 6.47 4.36
C ALA A 76 -10.39 6.69 5.15
N ILE A 77 -9.26 6.40 4.51
CA ILE A 77 -7.94 6.66 5.10
C ILE A 77 -7.80 8.16 5.31
N SER A 78 -7.37 8.57 6.51
CA SER A 78 -7.11 9.97 6.82
C SER A 78 -6.10 10.59 5.84
N ALA A 79 -6.35 11.82 5.39
CA ALA A 79 -5.48 12.55 4.47
C ALA A 79 -4.06 12.77 5.02
N THR A 80 -3.88 12.74 6.35
CA THR A 80 -2.60 12.94 7.03
C THR A 80 -2.04 11.67 7.64
N GLY A 81 -2.67 10.50 7.40
CA GLY A 81 -2.37 9.27 8.11
C GLY A 81 -2.37 8.01 7.23
N GLY A 82 -2.28 6.86 7.89
CA GLY A 82 -2.32 5.55 7.27
C GLY A 82 -2.85 4.50 8.25
N ILE A 83 -3.12 3.31 7.72
CA ILE A 83 -3.56 2.15 8.50
C ILE A 83 -2.38 1.20 8.63
N PHE A 84 -2.09 0.75 9.85
CA PHE A 84 -1.09 -0.29 10.10
C PHE A 84 -1.77 -1.63 10.36
N SER A 85 -1.49 -2.61 9.51
CA SER A 85 -2.00 -3.98 9.61
C SER A 85 -0.85 -4.92 9.96
N GLN A 86 -0.88 -5.47 11.19
CA GLN A 86 0.26 -6.19 11.74
C GLN A 86 0.40 -7.63 11.23
N ASN A 87 -0.70 -8.35 10.99
CA ASN A 87 -0.66 -9.78 10.69
C ASN A 87 -1.49 -10.09 9.43
N VAL A 88 -1.05 -9.58 8.28
CA VAL A 88 -1.69 -9.87 6.99
C VAL A 88 -1.17 -11.21 6.49
N LEU A 89 -2.06 -12.19 6.32
CA LEU A 89 -1.72 -13.52 5.84
C LEU A 89 -1.68 -13.54 4.32
N VAL A 90 -0.49 -13.68 3.75
CA VAL A 90 -0.27 -13.89 2.32
C VAL A 90 -0.33 -15.38 2.03
N ASN A 91 -1.31 -15.78 1.22
CA ASN A 91 -1.59 -17.18 0.89
C ASN A 91 -1.28 -17.53 -0.57
N THR A 92 -0.99 -16.55 -1.43
CA THR A 92 -0.68 -16.81 -2.84
C THR A 92 0.59 -16.13 -3.36
N GLY A 93 1.23 -16.82 -4.29
CA GLY A 93 2.52 -16.46 -4.88
C GLY A 93 2.47 -15.23 -5.81
N PRO A 94 3.65 -14.66 -6.14
CA PRO A 94 3.76 -13.53 -7.05
C PRO A 94 3.64 -14.02 -8.51
N GLY A 95 2.43 -14.31 -8.97
CA GLY A 95 2.16 -14.76 -10.34
C GLY A 95 0.81 -14.30 -10.85
N HIS A 96 0.59 -14.40 -12.16
CA HIS A 96 -0.71 -14.08 -12.77
C HIS A 96 -1.82 -15.04 -12.31
N GLU A 97 -1.46 -16.27 -11.95
CA GLU A 97 -2.41 -17.31 -11.53
C GLU A 97 -2.62 -17.35 -10.01
N TYR A 98 -1.89 -16.55 -9.24
CA TYR A 98 -1.96 -16.52 -7.77
C TYR A 98 -1.95 -17.94 -7.15
N GLU A 99 -0.99 -18.76 -7.56
CA GLU A 99 -0.82 -20.12 -7.03
C GLU A 99 -0.74 -20.10 -5.49
N ALA A 100 -1.39 -21.06 -4.85
CA ALA A 100 -1.37 -21.19 -3.40
C ALA A 100 0.07 -21.45 -2.91
N LEU A 101 0.47 -20.75 -1.86
CA LEU A 101 1.75 -20.99 -1.20
C LEU A 101 1.63 -22.26 -0.34
N GLU A 102 2.62 -23.15 -0.45
CA GLU A 102 2.73 -24.34 0.41
C GLU A 102 2.78 -23.95 1.89
N THR A 103 3.43 -22.82 2.20
CA THR A 103 3.47 -22.22 3.54
C THR A 103 3.03 -20.76 3.46
N PRO A 104 1.84 -20.42 4.00
CA PRO A 104 1.40 -19.03 4.12
C PRO A 104 2.37 -18.21 4.98
N SER A 105 2.52 -16.93 4.67
CA SER A 105 3.43 -16.03 5.39
C SER A 105 2.69 -14.81 5.94
N TYR A 106 3.12 -14.33 7.10
CA TYR A 106 2.59 -13.09 7.67
C TYR A 106 3.42 -11.89 7.22
N LEU A 107 2.72 -10.84 6.79
CA LEU A 107 3.28 -9.58 6.34
C LEU A 107 2.73 -8.42 7.17
N HIS A 108 3.60 -7.47 7.49
CA HIS A 108 3.19 -6.18 8.04
C HIS A 108 2.89 -5.24 6.88
N VAL A 109 1.74 -4.58 6.90
CA VAL A 109 1.33 -3.68 5.82
C VAL A 109 1.00 -2.30 6.39
N ILE A 110 1.55 -1.27 5.77
CA ILE A 110 1.20 0.13 6.02
C ILE A 110 0.44 0.63 4.79
N SER A 111 -0.87 0.80 4.92
CA SER A 111 -1.73 1.36 3.87
C SER A 111 -1.78 2.87 3.98
N VAL A 112 -1.27 3.58 2.97
CA VAL A 112 -1.23 5.05 2.93
C VAL A 112 -1.80 5.54 1.61
N THR A 113 -2.58 6.63 1.65
CA THR A 113 -3.07 7.27 0.43
C THR A 113 -1.93 8.09 -0.18
N PRO A 114 -1.46 7.77 -1.40
CA PRO A 114 -0.37 8.52 -2.02
C PRO A 114 -0.83 9.93 -2.41
N VAL A 115 0.05 10.92 -2.22
CA VAL A 115 -0.17 12.27 -2.78
C VAL A 115 -0.07 12.19 -4.30
N ARG A 116 -1.19 12.45 -4.97
CA ARG A 116 -1.25 12.46 -6.44
C ARG A 116 -0.66 13.73 -6.97
N ARG A 117 0.21 13.63 -7.98
CA ARG A 117 0.61 14.80 -8.75
C ARG A 117 -0.64 15.42 -9.39
N PRO A 118 -0.80 16.76 -9.35
CA PRO A 118 -1.83 17.42 -10.12
C PRO A 118 -1.67 17.04 -11.59
N ARG A 119 -2.78 16.86 -12.31
CA ARG A 119 -2.72 16.50 -13.73
C ARG A 119 -2.14 17.70 -14.49
N ASN A 120 -1.42 17.46 -15.59
CA ASN A 120 -0.82 18.53 -16.39
C ASN A 120 -1.82 19.62 -16.86
N CYS A 121 -3.12 19.35 -16.79
CA CYS A 121 -4.18 20.33 -17.01
C CYS A 121 -4.19 21.47 -15.96
N ASP A 122 -3.68 21.23 -14.75
CA ASP A 122 -3.62 22.22 -13.67
C ASP A 122 -2.41 23.16 -13.83
N VAL A 123 -1.32 22.64 -14.42
CA VAL A 123 -0.11 23.43 -14.67
C VAL A 123 -0.39 24.53 -15.70
N ASN A 124 -1.19 24.24 -16.74
CA ASN A 124 -1.54 25.23 -17.76
C ASN A 124 -2.46 26.35 -17.22
N MET A 125 -3.21 26.12 -16.15
CA MET A 125 -4.00 27.18 -15.48
C MET A 125 -3.13 28.12 -14.63
N MET A 126 -2.01 27.65 -14.08
CA MET A 126 -1.07 28.52 -13.37
C MET A 126 -0.13 29.28 -14.32
N THR A 127 0.24 28.71 -15.48
CA THR A 127 1.14 29.40 -16.44
C THR A 127 0.43 30.45 -17.30
N GLN A 128 -0.91 30.44 -17.38
CA GLN A 128 -1.67 31.44 -18.16
C GLN A 128 -1.99 32.74 -17.41
N ARG A 129 -1.63 32.86 -16.13
CA ARG A 129 -1.76 34.12 -15.36
C ARG A 129 -0.43 34.85 -15.13
N LEU A 130 0.60 34.56 -15.92
CA LEU A 130 1.81 35.39 -15.93
C LEU A 130 1.72 36.42 -17.08
N PRO A 131 1.87 37.72 -16.78
CA PRO A 131 1.90 38.75 -17.81
C PRO A 131 3.03 38.49 -18.80
N HIS A 132 2.85 38.91 -20.05
CA HIS A 132 3.75 38.65 -21.18
C HIS A 132 5.23 39.04 -20.95
N SER A 133 5.55 39.80 -19.91
CA SER A 133 6.90 40.27 -19.58
C SER A 133 7.85 39.19 -19.01
N LEU A 134 7.37 37.99 -18.65
CA LEU A 134 8.20 36.96 -18.01
C LEU A 134 8.46 35.70 -18.87
N ARG A 135 8.03 35.68 -20.15
CA ARG A 135 8.26 34.55 -21.09
C ARG A 135 9.61 34.59 -21.80
N ARG A 136 10.68 35.08 -21.16
CA ARG A 136 12.00 35.21 -21.80
C ARG A 136 13.11 34.50 -21.04
N TRP A 137 12.86 33.34 -20.45
CA TRP A 137 13.90 32.43 -19.97
C TRP A 137 13.35 31.00 -19.91
N TYR A 138 12.99 30.43 -21.06
CA TYR A 138 12.91 28.99 -21.34
C TYR A 138 13.05 28.79 -22.85
#